data_AF-A0A0J1H8C7-F1
#
_entry.id   AF-A0A0J1H8C7-F1
#
_cell.length_a   1.000
_cell.length_b   1.000
_cell.length_c   1.000
_cell.angle_alpha   90.00
_cell.angle_beta   90.00
_cell.angle_gamma   90.00
#
_symmetry.space_group_name_H-M   'P 1'
#
loop_
_entity.id
_entity.type
_entity.pdbx_description
1 polymer ?
#
loop_
_entity_poly.entity_id
_entity_poly.type
_entity_poly.pdbx_seq_one_letter_code
_entity_poly.pdbx_strand_id
1 'polypeptide(L)'
;MQRFHSAPVRPASDSIAKCHALFNCETRLGLSYDNLEESVKRTLCFSAGLKQRHITLKLHEMTMHERKALHRAINLLADALKPLAHHSLKEFR
;
A
#
# COMPACT_ATOMS: atom_id res chain seq x y z
N MET A 1 14.88 49.48 -11.97
CA MET A 1 13.82 48.75 -11.24
C MET A 1 13.82 47.30 -11.71
N GLN A 2 14.44 46.39 -10.95
CA GLN A 2 14.43 44.96 -11.27
C GLN A 2 13.13 44.34 -10.75
N ARG A 3 12.32 43.78 -11.64
CA ARG A 3 11.11 43.04 -11.28
C ARG A 3 11.51 41.64 -10.81
N PHE A 4 11.41 41.40 -9.50
CA PHE A 4 11.46 40.05 -8.95
C PHE A 4 10.25 39.28 -9.48
N HIS A 5 10.50 38.40 -10.46
CA HIS A 5 9.51 37.42 -10.89
C HIS A 5 9.52 36.31 -9.84
N SER A 6 8.60 36.37 -8.89
CA SER A 6 8.30 35.24 -8.01
C SER A 6 7.84 34.08 -8.89
N ALA A 7 8.66 33.04 -9.00
CA ALA A 7 8.30 31.82 -9.71
C ALA A 7 6.96 31.30 -9.15
N PRO A 8 6.04 30.83 -10.00
CA PRO A 8 4.75 30.33 -9.54
C PRO A 8 4.98 29.24 -8.50
N VAL A 9 4.38 29.41 -7.32
CA VAL A 9 4.40 28.40 -6.25
C VAL A 9 3.79 27.15 -6.83
N ARG A 10 4.63 26.14 -7.07
CA ARG A 10 4.19 24.85 -7.62
C ARG A 10 3.18 24.25 -6.63
N PRO A 11 2.02 23.77 -7.10
CA PRO A 11 1.07 23.07 -6.24
C PRO A 11 1.76 21.96 -5.46
N ALA A 12 1.40 21.80 -4.19
CA ALA A 12 1.93 20.72 -3.35
C ALA A 12 1.68 19.34 -4.00
N SER A 13 0.56 19.18 -4.72
CA SER A 13 0.22 17.99 -5.51
C SER A 13 1.31 17.62 -6.51
N ASP A 14 1.89 18.60 -7.20
CA ASP A 14 2.90 18.36 -8.24
C ASP A 14 4.25 17.98 -7.62
N SER A 15 4.54 18.54 -6.45
CA SER A 15 5.75 18.20 -5.69
C SER A 15 5.64 16.79 -5.11
N ILE A 16 4.47 16.42 -4.58
CA ILE A 16 4.17 15.07 -4.09
C ILE A 16 4.23 14.06 -5.25
N ALA A 17 3.62 14.36 -6.39
CA ALA A 17 3.65 13.51 -7.57
C ALA A 17 5.08 13.28 -8.09
N LYS A 18 5.93 14.33 -8.08
CA LYS A 18 7.36 14.20 -8.43
C LYS A 18 8.13 13.37 -7.41
N CYS A 19 7.87 13.52 -6.11
CA CYS A 19 8.47 12.66 -5.09
C CYS A 19 8.04 11.19 -5.30
N HIS A 20 6.76 10.94 -5.56
CA HIS A 20 6.25 9.60 -5.87
C HIS A 20 6.91 9.00 -7.12
N ALA A 21 7.08 9.80 -8.18
CA ALA A 21 7.78 9.40 -9.40
C ALA A 21 9.28 9.12 -9.16
N LEU A 22 9.95 9.91 -8.32
CA LEU A 22 11.37 9.72 -7.97
C LEU A 22 11.63 8.39 -7.23
N PHE A 23 10.65 7.91 -6.45
CA PHE A 23 10.77 6.65 -5.70
C PHE A 23 10.10 5.45 -6.39
N ASN A 24 9.67 5.60 -7.65
CA ASN A 24 8.89 4.59 -8.39
C ASN A 24 7.66 4.09 -7.59
N CYS A 25 7.13 4.98 -6.74
CA CYS A 25 6.05 4.71 -5.80
C CYS A 25 4.83 5.48 -6.26
N GLU A 26 4.18 4.99 -7.32
CA GLU A 26 3.12 5.69 -8.04
C GLU A 26 1.89 6.00 -7.17
N THR A 27 1.72 5.33 -6.01
CA THR A 27 0.58 5.57 -5.12
C THR A 27 0.94 5.46 -3.64
N ARG A 28 0.24 6.23 -2.79
CA ARG A 28 0.30 6.12 -1.32
C ARG A 28 -0.01 4.69 -0.84
N LEU A 29 -0.95 4.02 -1.51
CA LEU A 29 -1.32 2.63 -1.21
C LEU A 29 -0.16 1.66 -1.49
N GLY A 30 0.55 1.85 -2.60
CA GLY A 30 1.76 1.09 -2.93
C GLY A 30 2.81 1.21 -1.83
N LEU A 31 3.09 2.43 -1.36
CA LEU A 31 3.99 2.66 -0.23
C LEU A 31 3.52 1.97 1.05
N SER A 32 2.23 2.04 1.37
CA SER A 32 1.69 1.36 2.55
C SER A 32 1.87 -0.14 2.47
N TYR A 33 1.60 -0.74 1.30
CA TYR A 33 1.82 -2.17 1.07
C TYR A 33 3.31 -2.55 1.15
N ASP A 34 4.17 -1.78 0.47
CA ASP A 34 5.60 -2.05 0.38
C ASP A 34 6.29 -1.98 1.75
N ASN A 35 5.77 -1.18 2.68
CA ASN A 35 6.27 -1.05 4.06
C ASN A 35 5.61 -2.01 5.07
N LEU A 36 4.70 -2.89 4.66
CA LEU A 36 4.16 -3.91 5.56
C LEU A 36 5.27 -4.86 6.03
N GLU A 37 5.17 -5.32 7.28
CA GLU A 37 6.01 -6.40 7.77
C GLU A 37 5.89 -7.65 6.88
N GLU A 38 6.99 -8.39 6.74
CA GLU A 38 7.01 -9.59 5.88
C GLU A 38 5.99 -10.64 6.34
N SER A 39 5.75 -10.75 7.65
CA SER A 39 4.73 -11.61 8.25
C SER A 39 3.33 -11.30 7.72
N VAL A 40 2.98 -10.01 7.66
CA VAL A 40 1.70 -9.53 7.12
C VAL A 40 1.63 -9.76 5.62
N LYS A 41 2.71 -9.45 4.88
CA LYS A 41 2.77 -9.73 3.43
C LYS A 41 2.59 -11.21 3.13
N ARG A 42 3.19 -12.12 3.91
CA ARG A 42 2.98 -13.57 3.80
C ARG A 42 1.51 -13.94 3.91
N THR A 43 0.85 -13.47 4.97
CA THR A 43 -0.58 -13.76 5.20
C THR A 43 -1.43 -13.26 4.05
N LEU A 44 -1.21 -12.01 3.61
CA LEU A 44 -1.95 -11.43 2.49
C LEU A 44 -1.72 -12.18 1.17
N CYS A 45 -0.46 -12.50 0.84
CA CYS A 45 -0.11 -13.27 -0.36
C CYS A 45 -0.73 -14.67 -0.31
N PHE A 46 -0.66 -15.35 0.84
CA PHE A 46 -1.27 -16.66 1.04
C PHE A 46 -2.79 -16.62 0.84
N SER A 47 -3.48 -15.67 1.48
CA SER A 47 -4.93 -15.48 1.32
C SER A 47 -5.33 -15.12 -0.12
N ALA A 48 -4.44 -14.51 -0.88
CA ALA A 48 -4.64 -14.19 -2.30
C ALA A 48 -4.29 -15.34 -3.26
N GLY A 49 -3.84 -16.49 -2.76
CA GLY A 49 -3.36 -17.62 -3.59
C GLY A 49 -2.03 -17.35 -4.29
N LEU A 50 -1.27 -16.36 -3.82
CA LEU A 50 0.03 -15.98 -4.36
C LEU A 50 1.15 -16.81 -3.74
N LYS A 51 2.15 -17.12 -4.56
CA LYS A 51 3.36 -17.87 -4.15
C LYS A 51 4.34 -17.01 -3.35
N GLN A 52 5.27 -17.68 -2.67
CA GLN A 52 6.32 -17.06 -1.84
C GLN A 52 7.12 -15.95 -2.56
N ARG A 53 7.40 -16.13 -3.86
CA ARG A 53 8.12 -15.15 -4.68
C ARG A 53 7.46 -13.77 -4.73
N HIS A 54 6.16 -13.68 -4.49
CA HIS A 54 5.43 -12.41 -4.57
C HIS A 54 5.54 -11.58 -3.28
N ILE A 55 6.04 -12.16 -2.18
CA ILE A 55 6.22 -11.46 -0.90
C ILE A 55 7.32 -10.40 -1.00
N THR A 56 8.36 -10.69 -1.80
CA THR A 56 9.48 -9.78 -2.02
C THR A 56 9.20 -8.74 -3.10
N LEU A 57 8.09 -8.87 -3.84
CA LEU A 57 7.69 -7.92 -4.87
C LEU A 57 7.04 -6.69 -4.23
N LYS A 58 7.34 -5.53 -4.80
CA LYS A 58 6.59 -4.30 -4.57
C LYS A 58 5.23 -4.38 -5.27
N LEU A 59 4.26 -3.61 -4.79
CA LEU A 59 2.91 -3.64 -5.34
C LEU A 59 2.86 -3.33 -6.85
N HIS A 60 3.74 -2.44 -7.33
CA HIS A 60 3.80 -2.07 -8.75
C HIS A 60 4.47 -3.14 -9.64
N GLU A 61 5.28 -4.02 -9.06
CA GLU A 61 5.94 -5.13 -9.77
C GLU A 61 4.98 -6.31 -10.00
N MET A 62 3.83 -6.32 -9.31
CA MET A 62 2.78 -7.31 -9.50
C MET A 62 1.95 -7.03 -10.75
N THR A 63 1.58 -8.09 -11.45
CA THR A 63 0.63 -8.05 -12.56
C THR A 63 -0.74 -7.56 -12.09
N MET A 64 -1.57 -7.08 -13.03
CA MET A 64 -2.92 -6.64 -12.71
C MET A 64 -3.78 -7.77 -12.09
N HIS A 65 -3.56 -9.02 -12.54
CA HIS A 65 -4.26 -10.18 -11.99
C HIS A 65 -3.89 -10.44 -10.53
N GLU A 66 -2.60 -10.39 -10.20
CA GLU A 66 -2.09 -10.57 -8.84
C GLU A 66 -2.56 -9.44 -7.92
N ARG A 67 -2.52 -8.17 -8.38
CA ARG A 67 -3.06 -7.03 -7.63
C ARG A 67 -4.55 -7.17 -7.36
N LYS A 68 -5.33 -7.68 -8.32
CA LYS A 68 -6.77 -7.93 -8.13
C LYS A 68 -7.02 -9.03 -7.09
N ALA A 69 -6.24 -10.11 -7.11
CA ALA A 69 -6.34 -11.18 -6.11
C ALA A 69 -5.99 -10.66 -4.71
N LEU A 70 -4.89 -9.91 -4.59
CA LEU A 70 -4.46 -9.28 -3.35
C LEU A 70 -5.52 -8.30 -2.81
N HIS A 71 -6.08 -7.44 -3.67
CA HIS A 71 -7.14 -6.51 -3.29
C HIS A 71 -8.38 -7.24 -2.73
N ARG A 72 -8.79 -8.35 -3.36
CA ARG A 72 -9.91 -9.17 -2.86
C ARG A 72 -9.59 -9.78 -1.49
N ALA A 73 -8.39 -10.34 -1.33
CA ALA A 73 -7.97 -10.94 -0.06
C ALA A 73 -7.91 -9.92 1.09
N ILE A 74 -7.37 -8.72 0.83
CA ILE A 74 -7.31 -7.64 1.82
C ILE A 74 -8.71 -7.25 2.30
N ASN A 75 -9.66 -7.02 1.38
CA ASN A 75 -11.02 -6.64 1.76
C ASN A 75 -11.75 -7.77 2.50
N LEU A 76 -11.60 -9.02 2.04
CA LEU A 76 -12.16 -10.18 2.73
C LEU A 76 -11.67 -10.28 4.18
N LEU A 77 -10.36 -10.13 4.40
CA LEU A 77 -9.76 -10.15 5.73
C LEU A 77 -10.18 -8.95 6.57
N ALA A 78 -10.24 -7.75 5.99
CA ALA A 78 -10.67 -6.55 6.70
C ALA A 78 -12.09 -6.71 7.24
N ASP A 79 -13.03 -7.21 6.42
CA ASP A 79 -14.40 -7.43 6.82
C ASP A 79 -14.53 -8.56 7.86
N ALA A 80 -13.82 -9.67 7.67
CA ALA A 80 -13.88 -10.83 8.57
C ALA A 80 -13.23 -10.56 9.94
N LEU A 81 -12.16 -9.75 9.99
CA LEU A 81 -11.44 -9.45 11.22
C LEU A 81 -12.03 -8.27 11.98
N LYS A 82 -12.79 -7.40 11.33
CA LYS A 82 -13.45 -6.25 11.99
C LYS A 82 -14.23 -6.60 13.26
N PRO A 83 -15.08 -7.65 13.31
CA PRO A 83 -15.81 -8.03 14.53
C PRO A 83 -14.95 -8.74 15.58
N LEU A 84 -13.70 -9.11 15.26
CA LEU A 84 -12.77 -9.79 16.16
C LEU A 84 -11.67 -8.85 16.68
N ALA A 85 -11.47 -7.71 16.03
CA ALA A 85 -10.42 -6.76 16.36
C ALA A 85 -10.74 -5.96 17.64
N HIS A 86 -9.69 -5.56 18.37
CA HIS A 86 -9.77 -4.68 19.54
C HIS A 86 -10.54 -5.23 20.76
N HIS A 87 -10.93 -6.51 20.74
CA HIS A 87 -11.48 -7.19 21.90
C HIS A 87 -10.38 -7.55 22.91
N SER A 88 -10.73 -7.61 24.19
CA SER A 88 -9.75 -7.99 25.23
C SER A 88 -9.40 -9.47 25.11
N LEU A 89 -8.17 -9.85 25.45
CA LEU A 89 -7.77 -11.27 25.46
C LEU A 89 -8.70 -12.16 26.31
N LYS A 90 -9.37 -11.58 27.32
CA LYS A 90 -10.33 -12.29 28.17
C LYS A 90 -11.59 -12.77 27.42
N GLU A 91 -11.88 -12.20 26.26
CA GLU A 91 -13.00 -12.63 25.40
C GLU A 91 -12.63 -13.83 24.52
N PHE A 92 -11.34 -14.13 24.36
CA PHE A 92 -10.81 -15.29 23.64
C PHE A 92 -10.60 -16.49 24.58
N ARG A 93 -11.61 -16.80 25.40
CA ARG A 93 -11.59 -17.88 26.40
C ARG A 93 -11.97 -19.23 25.84
#